data_AF-A0AAN6VGU0-F1
#
_entry.id   AF-A0AAN6VGU0-F1
#
_cell.length_a   1.000
_cell.length_b   1.000
_cell.length_c   1.000
_cell.angle_alpha   90.00
_cell.angle_beta   90.00
_cell.angle_gamma   90.00
#
_symmetry.space_group_name_H-M   'P 1'
#
loop_
_entity.id
_entity.type
_entity.pdbx_description
1 polymer ?
#
loop_
_entity_poly.entity_id
_entity_poly.type
_entity_poly.pdbx_seq_one_letter_code
_entity_poly.pdbx_strand_id
1 'polypeptide(L)'
;MAQPTRYAVMDDYRRTVNLASPRGSACLNGDTAISPPPDKRDGDGDQHWIWPNYFDITEEWSDHPPTWERPWDPSRTQVTDLPRKFTDLLHSPLLPDLPTTLKDNLVLMAAYEGNVDRYHRLRRPVMIESEQAAVIRGIYHSTSFAMYWDKCDFDFARHIEWDCIYLAIMARRVMVNDLSGIEECLDDKGGPGCFPRLIWHPLFPRPETLMELIRRRPNNPCIRRSVALASIAADYHWIYDTIKPWPVMRLWQQALKSPNPHYREDLKRRAASGEYPGVKPEDFPDQYCDWYEQEAKDLRPTSTRLSDFRHSWGLIEPVGGASYYQRWEIEANAAAWELYMCTSDELRDQAEKGSDQYLDLYADWKYDITGWKKSLPWYNKEEEAKKETRESEEIKGKDEEGKDTEAENDSEERPEVKSSE
;
A
#
# COMPACT_ATOMS: atom_id res chain seq x y z
N MET A 1 -32.65 38.20 -5.85
CA MET A 1 -31.66 38.36 -6.94
C MET A 1 -31.06 36.99 -7.21
N ALA A 2 -31.07 36.51 -8.46
CA ALA A 2 -30.44 35.23 -8.79
C ALA A 2 -28.91 35.34 -8.65
N GLN A 3 -28.25 34.31 -8.13
CA GLN A 3 -26.79 34.30 -8.07
C GLN A 3 -26.20 34.31 -9.50
N PRO A 4 -25.11 35.06 -9.76
CA PRO A 4 -24.45 35.03 -11.05
C PRO A 4 -23.98 33.61 -11.38
N THR A 5 -24.40 33.09 -12.54
CA THR A 5 -24.10 31.72 -12.99
C THR A 5 -22.89 31.74 -13.92
N ARG A 6 -21.91 30.86 -13.67
CA ARG A 6 -20.73 30.66 -14.53
C ARG A 6 -20.96 29.53 -15.51
N TYR A 7 -20.39 29.65 -16.71
CA TYR A 7 -20.59 28.69 -17.81
C TYR A 7 -19.25 28.16 -18.32
N ALA A 8 -19.19 26.85 -18.58
CA ALA A 8 -18.02 26.18 -19.12
C ALA A 8 -18.05 26.31 -20.65
N VAL A 9 -17.49 27.41 -21.15
CA VAL A 9 -17.53 27.79 -22.57
C VAL A 9 -16.29 27.31 -23.33
N MET A 10 -15.13 27.24 -22.68
CA MET A 10 -13.85 26.87 -23.28
C MET A 10 -13.34 25.56 -22.66
N ASP A 11 -12.77 24.70 -23.49
CA ASP A 11 -12.04 23.49 -23.10
C ASP A 11 -10.64 23.56 -23.71
N ASP A 12 -9.65 23.90 -22.90
CA ASP A 12 -8.28 24.14 -23.33
C ASP A 12 -7.61 22.84 -23.81
N TYR A 13 -7.90 21.72 -23.15
CA TYR A 13 -7.35 20.41 -23.50
C TYR A 13 -7.76 19.97 -24.90
N ARG A 14 -9.03 20.19 -25.26
CA ARG A 14 -9.54 19.88 -26.60
C ARG A 14 -9.39 21.05 -27.58
N ARG A 15 -8.98 22.22 -27.10
CA ARG A 15 -8.92 23.49 -27.86
C ARG A 15 -10.25 23.81 -28.52
N THR A 16 -11.35 23.66 -27.78
CA THR A 16 -12.72 23.87 -28.30
C THR A 16 -13.47 24.96 -27.54
N VAL A 17 -14.45 25.57 -28.23
CA VAL A 17 -15.37 26.55 -27.66
C VAL A 17 -16.80 26.09 -27.91
N ASN A 18 -17.60 25.96 -26.84
CA ASN A 18 -19.01 25.59 -26.91
C ASN A 18 -19.90 26.80 -26.57
N LEU A 19 -20.38 27.47 -27.61
CA LEU A 19 -21.29 28.62 -27.49
C LEU A 19 -22.77 28.23 -27.51
N ALA A 20 -23.11 27.05 -28.06
CA ALA A 20 -24.49 26.66 -28.31
C ALA A 20 -25.21 26.22 -27.03
N SER A 21 -24.51 25.48 -26.17
CA SER A 21 -25.09 24.94 -24.93
C SER A 21 -23.98 24.71 -23.89
N PRO A 22 -23.40 25.79 -23.33
CA PRO A 22 -22.36 25.66 -22.33
C PRO A 22 -22.95 25.13 -21.01
N ARG A 23 -22.19 24.30 -20.31
CA ARG A 23 -22.62 23.75 -19.01
C ARG A 23 -22.61 24.85 -17.95
N GLY A 24 -23.69 24.99 -17.18
CA GLY A 24 -23.78 25.92 -16.05
C GLY A 24 -23.01 25.43 -14.81
N SER A 25 -22.85 26.32 -13.83
CA SER A 25 -22.10 26.08 -12.57
C SER A 25 -20.62 25.72 -12.78
N ALA A 26 -19.99 26.37 -13.76
CA ALA A 26 -18.59 26.14 -14.06
C ALA A 26 -17.67 26.61 -12.92
N CYS A 27 -16.62 25.82 -12.72
CA CYS A 27 -15.61 25.95 -11.67
C CYS A 27 -14.24 26.13 -12.34
N LEU A 28 -13.38 26.99 -11.81
CA LEU A 28 -12.01 27.11 -12.32
C LEU A 28 -11.17 25.97 -11.74
N ASN A 29 -10.62 25.13 -12.61
CA ASN A 29 -9.80 24.00 -12.16
C ASN A 29 -8.33 24.40 -11.95
N GLY A 30 -7.88 25.56 -12.45
CA GLY A 30 -6.49 26.01 -12.30
C GLY A 30 -5.49 25.10 -13.02
N ASP A 31 -5.84 24.56 -14.19
CA ASP A 31 -4.99 23.65 -15.01
C ASP A 31 -3.79 24.33 -15.67
N THR A 32 -3.70 25.66 -15.59
CA THR A 32 -2.53 26.41 -15.98
C THR A 32 -1.33 26.03 -15.12
N ALA A 33 -0.28 25.47 -15.71
CA ALA A 33 0.97 25.29 -14.98
C ALA A 33 1.79 26.57 -15.05
N ILE A 34 2.11 27.11 -13.89
CA ILE A 34 3.13 28.15 -13.75
C ILE A 34 4.39 27.39 -13.36
N SER A 35 5.35 27.25 -14.29
CA SER A 35 6.69 26.82 -13.88
C SER A 35 7.20 27.80 -12.83
N PRO A 36 7.68 27.33 -11.66
CA PRO A 36 8.32 28.24 -10.72
C PRO A 36 9.50 28.92 -11.42
N PRO A 37 9.75 30.23 -11.18
CA PRO A 37 10.88 30.92 -11.76
C PRO A 37 12.17 30.15 -11.41
N PRO A 38 13.11 29.98 -12.36
CA PRO A 38 14.31 29.18 -12.13
C PRO A 38 15.14 29.82 -11.02
N ASP A 39 15.15 29.22 -9.84
CA ASP A 39 16.11 29.60 -8.81
C ASP A 39 17.45 28.91 -9.17
N LYS A 40 18.37 29.71 -9.72
CA LYS A 40 19.77 29.40 -10.06
C LYS A 40 20.07 27.95 -10.48
N ARG A 41 20.02 27.71 -11.79
CA ARG A 41 20.70 26.56 -12.41
C ARG A 41 22.22 26.81 -12.42
N ASP A 42 22.91 26.25 -11.43
CA ASP A 42 24.33 25.94 -11.59
C ASP A 42 24.43 24.68 -12.46
N GLY A 43 24.89 24.83 -13.71
CA GLY A 43 25.27 23.70 -14.55
C GLY A 43 24.66 23.72 -15.95
N ASP A 44 25.51 23.97 -16.93
CA ASP A 44 25.24 23.80 -18.35
C ASP A 44 24.81 22.36 -18.68
N GLY A 45 23.69 22.24 -19.40
CA GLY A 45 23.29 21.05 -20.13
C GLY A 45 22.56 19.99 -19.32
N ASP A 46 21.23 19.94 -19.45
CA ASP A 46 20.58 18.73 -19.95
C ASP A 46 19.07 18.89 -20.18
N GLN A 47 18.60 18.13 -21.16
CA GLN A 47 17.37 18.24 -21.93
C GLN A 47 16.14 17.78 -21.12
N HIS A 48 15.00 18.47 -21.26
CA HIS A 48 13.75 18.14 -20.57
C HIS A 48 12.71 17.58 -21.54
N TRP A 49 12.01 16.52 -21.11
CA TRP A 49 10.73 16.13 -21.68
C TRP A 49 9.63 16.81 -20.87
N ILE A 50 8.95 17.80 -21.47
CA ILE A 50 7.61 18.18 -21.00
C ILE A 50 6.68 17.09 -21.54
N TRP A 51 5.98 16.37 -20.66
CA TRP A 51 4.84 15.56 -21.11
C TRP A 51 3.90 16.49 -21.89
N PRO A 52 3.43 16.12 -23.09
CA PRO A 52 2.78 17.04 -24.07
C PRO A 52 1.49 17.74 -23.61
N ASN A 53 1.13 17.63 -22.33
CA ASN A 53 -0.17 17.96 -21.75
C ASN A 53 -0.10 19.10 -20.72
N TYR A 54 1.09 19.65 -20.49
CA TYR A 54 1.30 20.83 -19.66
C TYR A 54 1.19 22.09 -20.52
N PHE A 55 0.22 22.95 -20.21
CA PHE A 55 0.14 24.29 -20.80
C PHE A 55 1.16 25.19 -20.11
N ASP A 56 2.40 25.13 -20.60
CA ASP A 56 3.44 26.07 -20.21
C ASP A 56 3.21 27.40 -20.93
N ILE A 57 2.68 28.38 -20.20
CA ILE A 57 2.40 29.72 -20.74
C ILE A 57 3.61 30.66 -20.59
N THR A 58 4.70 30.20 -19.97
CA THR A 58 5.89 31.05 -19.78
C THR A 58 6.78 31.12 -21.03
N GLU A 59 6.56 30.25 -22.03
CA GLU A 59 7.28 30.24 -23.32
C GLU A 59 8.83 30.34 -23.19
N GLU A 60 9.40 29.86 -22.07
CA GLU A 60 10.80 30.11 -21.71
C GLU A 60 11.78 28.96 -22.06
N TRP A 61 11.41 27.94 -22.88
CA TRP A 61 12.31 26.77 -23.11
C TRP A 61 12.51 26.25 -24.55
N SER A 62 13.70 25.69 -24.81
CA SER A 62 14.46 25.70 -26.07
C SER A 62 14.26 24.58 -27.13
N ASP A 63 14.27 25.05 -28.39
CA ASP A 63 14.69 24.58 -29.73
C ASP A 63 15.22 23.16 -30.12
N HIS A 64 15.19 22.06 -29.33
CA HIS A 64 15.74 20.76 -29.83
C HIS A 64 14.88 19.49 -29.63
N PRO A 65 14.89 18.51 -30.58
CA PRO A 65 13.98 17.35 -30.62
C PRO A 65 14.45 16.13 -29.80
N PRO A 66 13.57 15.14 -29.53
CA PRO A 66 13.74 14.17 -28.46
C PRO A 66 14.44 12.86 -28.87
N THR A 67 15.30 12.31 -28.01
CA THR A 67 15.79 10.92 -28.11
C THR A 67 15.57 10.14 -26.81
N TRP A 68 15.32 8.83 -26.97
CA TRP A 68 14.71 7.88 -26.03
C TRP A 68 15.71 7.21 -25.05
N GLU A 69 16.96 7.68 -24.98
CA GLU A 69 17.99 7.12 -24.10
C GLU A 69 18.58 8.21 -23.20
N ARG A 70 18.07 8.44 -21.99
CA ARG A 70 18.84 9.17 -20.96
C ARG A 70 18.57 8.75 -19.50
N PRO A 71 19.58 8.89 -18.60
CA PRO A 71 19.54 8.43 -17.21
C PRO A 71 18.70 9.35 -16.30
N TRP A 72 18.25 8.79 -15.18
CA TRP A 72 17.50 9.41 -14.09
C TRP A 72 18.29 10.53 -13.40
N ASP A 73 17.64 11.66 -13.09
CA ASP A 73 18.21 12.80 -12.36
C ASP A 73 17.26 13.21 -11.22
N PRO A 74 17.69 13.14 -9.94
CA PRO A 74 16.87 13.44 -8.77
C PRO A 74 16.53 14.93 -8.59
N SER A 75 17.10 15.85 -9.39
CA SER A 75 16.62 17.24 -9.46
C SER A 75 15.30 17.37 -10.26
N ARG A 76 14.88 16.31 -10.98
CA ARG A 76 13.67 16.28 -11.83
C ARG A 76 12.35 16.19 -11.07
N THR A 77 12.35 15.77 -9.80
CA THR A 77 11.12 15.65 -8.96
C THR A 77 10.55 17.01 -8.55
N GLN A 78 11.37 18.06 -8.48
CA GLN A 78 10.96 19.39 -7.99
C GLN A 78 9.87 20.09 -8.83
N VAL A 79 9.59 19.63 -10.06
CA VAL A 79 8.67 20.29 -11.00
C VAL A 79 7.24 19.75 -10.91
N THR A 80 6.96 18.73 -10.09
CA THR A 80 5.63 18.10 -9.96
C THR A 80 4.96 18.29 -8.60
N ASP A 81 5.68 18.84 -7.62
CA ASP A 81 5.25 18.76 -6.21
C ASP A 81 4.28 19.85 -5.80
N LEU A 82 3.23 19.43 -5.10
CA LEU A 82 2.27 20.30 -4.46
C LEU A 82 2.95 21.12 -3.34
N PRO A 83 2.98 22.46 -3.43
CA PRO A 83 3.55 23.31 -2.37
C PRO A 83 2.89 23.05 -1.01
N ARG A 84 3.67 23.10 0.08
CA ARG A 84 3.20 22.85 1.46
C ARG A 84 1.92 23.61 1.83
N LYS A 85 1.79 24.87 1.40
CA LYS A 85 0.58 25.69 1.66
C LYS A 85 -0.72 25.15 1.04
N PHE A 86 -0.63 24.18 0.14
CA PHE A 86 -1.75 23.55 -0.55
C PHE A 86 -1.98 22.10 -0.12
N THR A 87 -1.23 21.56 0.85
CA THR A 87 -1.36 20.17 1.30
C THR A 87 -2.73 19.88 1.91
N ASP A 88 -3.38 20.88 2.49
CA ASP A 88 -4.76 20.79 2.97
C ASP A 88 -5.74 20.37 1.87
N LEU A 89 -5.44 20.69 0.60
CA LEU A 89 -6.28 20.28 -0.53
C LEU A 89 -6.30 18.76 -0.73
N LEU A 90 -5.31 18.01 -0.21
CA LEU A 90 -5.28 16.55 -0.34
C LEU A 90 -6.43 15.89 0.43
N HIS A 91 -6.77 16.41 1.60
CA HIS A 91 -7.77 15.81 2.51
C HIS A 91 -9.03 16.68 2.74
N SER A 92 -9.00 17.95 2.33
CA SER A 92 -10.18 18.83 2.37
C SER A 92 -11.04 18.70 1.10
N PRO A 93 -12.36 18.99 1.16
CA PRO A 93 -13.20 19.09 -0.04
C PRO A 93 -12.58 20.06 -1.06
N LEU A 94 -12.61 19.70 -2.35
CA LEU A 94 -12.06 20.56 -3.40
C LEU A 94 -12.86 21.86 -3.50
N LEU A 95 -12.19 22.99 -3.32
CA LEU A 95 -12.78 24.33 -3.50
C LEU A 95 -13.40 24.48 -4.89
N PRO A 96 -14.52 25.18 -5.08
CA PRO A 96 -15.10 25.40 -6.41
C PRO A 96 -14.11 26.03 -7.41
N ASP A 97 -13.30 26.99 -6.96
CA ASP A 97 -12.18 27.50 -7.75
C ASP A 97 -10.88 27.03 -7.13
N LEU A 98 -10.16 26.16 -7.84
CA LEU A 98 -8.86 25.67 -7.41
C LEU A 98 -7.78 26.72 -7.70
N PRO A 99 -6.78 26.85 -6.81
CA PRO A 99 -5.64 27.70 -7.07
C PRO A 99 -4.82 27.16 -8.24
N THR A 100 -4.21 28.07 -9.00
CA THR A 100 -3.22 27.73 -10.03
C THR A 100 -1.96 27.20 -9.37
N THR A 101 -1.75 25.89 -9.41
CA THR A 101 -0.60 25.19 -8.82
C THR A 101 -0.34 23.86 -9.52
N LEU A 102 0.74 23.17 -9.15
CA LEU A 102 1.02 21.80 -9.58
C LEU A 102 0.06 20.86 -8.84
N LYS A 103 -0.78 20.17 -9.61
CA LYS A 103 -1.89 19.36 -9.07
C LYS A 103 -1.67 17.85 -9.21
N ASP A 104 -0.48 17.44 -9.60
CA ASP A 104 -0.19 16.04 -9.90
C ASP A 104 -0.39 15.18 -8.66
N ASN A 105 0.10 15.62 -7.48
CA ASN A 105 -0.18 14.93 -6.22
C ASN A 105 -1.68 14.84 -5.90
N LEU A 106 -2.49 15.84 -6.27
CA LEU A 106 -3.95 15.81 -6.07
C LEU A 106 -4.62 14.79 -6.98
N VAL A 107 -4.21 14.70 -8.24
CA VAL A 107 -4.68 13.69 -9.20
C VAL A 107 -4.31 12.29 -8.71
N LEU A 108 -3.04 12.10 -8.36
CA LEU A 108 -2.48 10.85 -7.86
C LEU A 108 -3.18 10.37 -6.59
N MET A 109 -3.37 11.23 -5.59
CA MET A 109 -4.10 10.84 -4.37
C MET A 109 -5.57 10.51 -4.63
N ALA A 110 -6.24 11.31 -5.48
CA ALA A 110 -7.64 11.03 -5.81
C ALA A 110 -7.80 9.68 -6.53
N ALA A 111 -6.86 9.33 -7.43
CA ALA A 111 -6.79 8.02 -8.07
C ALA A 111 -6.50 6.91 -7.07
N TYR A 112 -5.46 7.07 -6.25
CA TYR A 112 -5.03 6.10 -5.24
C TYR A 112 -6.17 5.77 -4.25
N GLU A 113 -6.89 6.76 -3.74
CA GLU A 113 -8.02 6.56 -2.84
C GLU A 113 -9.25 5.93 -3.53
N GLY A 114 -9.33 6.01 -4.86
CA GLY A 114 -10.52 5.65 -5.63
C GLY A 114 -11.68 6.63 -5.41
N ASN A 115 -11.36 7.93 -5.27
CA ASN A 115 -12.35 8.99 -5.08
C ASN A 115 -12.87 9.47 -6.43
N VAL A 116 -14.06 9.02 -6.83
CA VAL A 116 -14.66 9.32 -8.14
C VAL A 116 -14.79 10.82 -8.39
N ASP A 117 -15.35 11.57 -7.45
CA ASP A 117 -15.66 12.99 -7.65
C ASP A 117 -14.39 13.83 -7.76
N ARG A 118 -13.41 13.59 -6.87
CA ARG A 118 -12.12 14.30 -6.91
C ARG A 118 -11.34 13.93 -8.16
N TYR A 119 -11.26 12.65 -8.47
CA TYR A 119 -10.49 12.17 -9.61
C TYR A 119 -11.09 12.67 -10.92
N HIS A 120 -12.42 12.55 -11.11
CA HIS A 120 -13.10 13.04 -12.30
C HIS A 120 -12.89 14.55 -12.53
N ARG A 121 -12.84 15.32 -11.45
CA ARG A 121 -12.62 16.78 -11.53
C ARG A 121 -11.17 17.15 -11.82
N LEU A 122 -10.20 16.43 -11.27
CA LEU A 122 -8.78 16.78 -11.33
C LEU A 122 -8.05 16.16 -12.53
N ARG A 123 -8.51 14.99 -12.99
CA ARG A 123 -7.84 14.22 -14.03
C ARG A 123 -7.67 15.01 -15.32
N ARG A 124 -6.57 14.71 -16.01
CA ARG A 124 -6.26 15.27 -17.34
C ARG A 124 -6.68 14.28 -18.43
N PRO A 125 -6.74 14.70 -19.71
CA PRO A 125 -7.03 13.78 -20.81
C PRO A 125 -5.99 12.67 -20.96
N VAL A 126 -4.73 12.97 -20.67
CA VAL A 126 -3.61 12.02 -20.71
C VAL A 126 -3.10 11.81 -19.29
N MET A 127 -2.84 10.55 -18.96
CA MET A 127 -2.34 10.17 -17.64
C MET A 127 -0.97 10.79 -17.36
N ILE A 128 -0.78 11.23 -16.12
CA ILE A 128 0.54 11.62 -15.59
C ILE A 128 1.33 10.39 -15.15
N GLU A 129 2.62 10.58 -14.88
CA GLU A 129 3.48 9.53 -14.34
C GLU A 129 2.89 8.93 -13.06
N SER A 130 2.95 7.61 -12.92
CA SER A 130 2.40 6.84 -11.80
C SER A 130 0.86 6.84 -11.64
N GLU A 131 0.12 7.60 -12.46
CA GLU A 131 -1.34 7.67 -12.37
C GLU A 131 -1.99 6.30 -12.62
N GLN A 132 -1.47 5.52 -13.56
CA GLN A 132 -1.99 4.18 -13.86
C GLN A 132 -1.94 3.26 -12.61
N ALA A 133 -0.82 3.24 -11.88
CA ALA A 133 -0.68 2.43 -10.68
C ALA A 133 -1.63 2.91 -9.57
N ALA A 134 -1.77 4.22 -9.40
CA ALA A 134 -2.72 4.82 -8.47
C ALA A 134 -4.17 4.44 -8.82
N VAL A 135 -4.54 4.50 -10.10
CA VAL A 135 -5.87 4.10 -10.61
C VAL A 135 -6.13 2.62 -10.35
N ILE A 136 -5.18 1.74 -10.68
CA ILE A 136 -5.30 0.30 -10.43
C ILE A 136 -5.56 0.07 -8.94
N ARG A 137 -4.73 0.63 -8.05
CA ARG A 137 -4.94 0.55 -6.61
C ARG A 137 -6.33 1.06 -6.24
N GLY A 138 -6.72 2.26 -6.67
CA GLY A 138 -8.05 2.82 -6.40
C GLY A 138 -9.21 1.90 -6.78
N ILE A 139 -9.10 1.21 -7.93
CA ILE A 139 -10.09 0.23 -8.42
C ILE A 139 -10.18 -0.98 -7.47
N TYR A 140 -9.04 -1.50 -7.02
CA TYR A 140 -8.99 -2.60 -6.05
C TYR A 140 -9.72 -2.25 -4.74
N HIS A 141 -9.68 -0.99 -4.30
CA HIS A 141 -10.24 -0.57 -3.02
C HIS A 141 -11.65 0.04 -3.09
N SER A 142 -12.09 0.57 -4.23
CA SER A 142 -13.37 1.28 -4.39
C SER A 142 -14.23 0.70 -5.51
N THR A 143 -15.36 0.09 -5.15
CA THR A 143 -16.32 -0.45 -6.15
C THR A 143 -16.89 0.64 -7.03
N SER A 144 -17.23 1.80 -6.46
CA SER A 144 -17.76 2.93 -7.23
C SER A 144 -16.75 3.44 -8.26
N PHE A 145 -15.46 3.45 -7.90
CA PHE A 145 -14.38 3.83 -8.80
C PHE A 145 -14.16 2.81 -9.92
N ALA A 146 -14.20 1.51 -9.59
CA ALA A 146 -14.17 0.45 -10.58
C ALA A 146 -15.29 0.60 -11.62
N MET A 147 -16.52 0.85 -11.16
CA MET A 147 -17.68 1.05 -12.05
C MET A 147 -17.62 2.37 -12.84
N TYR A 148 -16.97 3.40 -12.30
CA TYR A 148 -16.71 4.64 -13.04
C TYR A 148 -15.77 4.37 -14.21
N TRP A 149 -14.68 3.64 -13.99
CA TRP A 149 -13.72 3.26 -15.04
C TRP A 149 -14.30 2.31 -16.08
N ASP A 150 -15.11 1.33 -15.66
CA ASP A 150 -15.80 0.37 -16.53
C ASP A 150 -16.71 1.05 -17.57
N LYS A 151 -17.26 2.23 -17.23
CA LYS A 151 -18.16 3.01 -18.11
C LYS A 151 -17.48 4.12 -18.89
N CYS A 152 -16.24 4.46 -18.55
CA CYS A 152 -15.56 5.57 -19.19
C CYS A 152 -15.09 5.14 -20.58
N ASP A 153 -15.52 5.88 -21.59
CA ASP A 153 -15.08 5.71 -22.97
C ASP A 153 -13.74 6.45 -23.13
N PHE A 154 -12.61 5.74 -22.99
CA PHE A 154 -11.30 6.34 -23.22
C PHE A 154 -10.79 6.04 -24.62
N ASP A 155 -10.86 7.03 -25.49
CA ASP A 155 -10.01 7.16 -26.69
C ASP A 155 -8.50 7.33 -26.36
N PHE A 156 -8.15 7.46 -25.07
CA PHE A 156 -6.86 8.02 -24.62
C PHE A 156 -5.82 7.00 -24.15
N ALA A 157 -6.22 5.82 -23.67
CA ALA A 157 -5.24 4.85 -23.17
C ALA A 157 -4.65 4.07 -24.35
N ARG A 158 -3.32 4.05 -24.44
CA ARG A 158 -2.62 3.13 -25.36
C ARG A 158 -3.11 1.72 -25.02
N HIS A 159 -3.32 0.85 -26.01
CA HIS A 159 -3.88 -0.50 -25.80
C HIS A 159 -3.27 -1.25 -24.61
N ILE A 160 -1.99 -1.05 -24.34
CA ILE A 160 -1.25 -1.66 -23.23
C ILE A 160 -1.71 -1.19 -21.82
N GLU A 161 -2.12 0.07 -21.68
CA GLU A 161 -2.54 0.63 -20.37
C GLU A 161 -3.95 0.19 -19.97
N TRP A 162 -4.80 -0.02 -20.99
CA TRP A 162 -6.18 -0.46 -20.85
C TRP A 162 -6.31 -1.87 -20.28
N ASP A 163 -5.44 -2.80 -20.70
CA ASP A 163 -5.49 -4.20 -20.25
C ASP A 163 -5.40 -4.33 -18.72
N CYS A 164 -4.56 -3.51 -18.08
CA CYS A 164 -4.32 -3.61 -16.63
C CYS A 164 -5.45 -3.04 -15.80
N ILE A 165 -6.03 -1.93 -16.27
CA ILE A 165 -7.20 -1.31 -15.66
C ILE A 165 -8.38 -2.27 -15.75
N TYR A 166 -8.55 -2.92 -16.90
CA TYR A 166 -9.57 -3.95 -17.09
C TYR A 166 -9.38 -5.14 -16.13
N LEU A 167 -8.14 -5.66 -16.01
CA LEU A 167 -7.85 -6.74 -15.05
C LEU A 167 -8.13 -6.32 -13.61
N ALA A 168 -7.84 -5.08 -13.22
CA ALA A 168 -8.17 -4.56 -11.89
C ALA A 168 -9.69 -4.49 -11.66
N ILE A 169 -10.47 -4.06 -12.67
CA ILE A 169 -11.94 -4.04 -12.61
C ILE A 169 -12.47 -5.47 -12.45
N MET A 170 -11.95 -6.42 -13.23
CA MET A 170 -12.31 -7.84 -13.11
C MET A 170 -12.00 -8.37 -11.71
N ALA A 171 -10.80 -8.07 -11.17
CA ALA A 171 -10.42 -8.47 -9.83
C ALA A 171 -11.41 -7.94 -8.80
N ARG A 172 -11.75 -6.64 -8.89
CA ARG A 172 -12.71 -6.01 -8.00
C ARG A 172 -14.10 -6.63 -8.09
N ARG A 173 -14.58 -6.96 -9.31
CA ARG A 173 -15.86 -7.66 -9.52
C ARG A 173 -15.87 -9.03 -8.83
N VAL A 174 -14.81 -9.82 -9.00
CA VAL A 174 -14.67 -11.12 -8.31
C VAL A 174 -14.70 -10.96 -6.79
N MET A 175 -13.99 -9.97 -6.25
CA MET A 175 -13.97 -9.66 -4.81
C MET A 175 -15.34 -9.26 -4.25
N VAL A 176 -16.21 -8.66 -5.06
CA VAL A 176 -17.60 -8.36 -4.67
C VAL A 176 -18.60 -9.44 -5.09
N ASN A 177 -18.11 -10.61 -5.50
CA ASN A 177 -18.91 -11.78 -5.90
C ASN A 177 -19.71 -11.61 -7.21
N ASP A 178 -19.31 -10.69 -8.06
CA ASP A 178 -19.87 -10.52 -9.40
C ASP A 178 -18.99 -11.21 -10.45
N LEU A 179 -19.57 -12.15 -11.19
CA LEU A 179 -18.91 -12.86 -12.30
C LEU A 179 -19.49 -12.51 -13.67
N SER A 180 -20.45 -11.58 -13.74
CA SER A 180 -21.19 -11.25 -14.97
C SER A 180 -20.28 -10.74 -16.10
N GLY A 181 -19.17 -10.06 -15.77
CA GLY A 181 -18.24 -9.50 -16.75
C GLY A 181 -17.09 -10.40 -17.20
N ILE A 182 -17.06 -11.68 -16.80
CA ILE A 182 -15.90 -12.57 -17.01
C ILE A 182 -16.03 -13.42 -18.30
N GLU A 183 -17.18 -13.37 -18.97
CA GLU A 183 -17.55 -14.37 -19.98
C GLU A 183 -16.90 -14.16 -21.37
N GLU A 184 -16.48 -12.96 -21.74
CA GLU A 184 -16.07 -12.62 -23.13
C GLU A 184 -14.56 -12.49 -23.40
N CYS A 185 -13.72 -12.24 -22.39
CA CYS A 185 -12.32 -11.79 -22.61
C CYS A 185 -11.22 -12.83 -22.34
N LEU A 186 -11.59 -14.06 -21.97
CA LEU A 186 -10.62 -15.08 -21.56
C LEU A 186 -10.43 -16.09 -22.68
N ASP A 187 -9.28 -16.04 -23.36
CA ASP A 187 -8.87 -17.18 -24.17
C ASP A 187 -8.68 -18.42 -23.27
N ASP A 188 -9.07 -19.59 -23.77
CA ASP A 188 -8.82 -20.85 -23.07
C ASP A 188 -7.33 -21.21 -23.08
N LYS A 189 -6.50 -20.44 -23.82
CA LYS A 189 -5.06 -20.66 -23.99
C LYS A 189 -4.24 -20.16 -22.80
N GLY A 190 -4.78 -19.29 -21.95
CA GLY A 190 -4.22 -18.99 -20.63
C GLY A 190 -2.85 -18.29 -20.68
N GLY A 191 -2.72 -17.28 -21.53
CA GLY A 191 -1.53 -16.44 -21.59
C GLY A 191 -1.28 -15.64 -20.30
N PRO A 192 -0.01 -15.26 -20.02
CA PRO A 192 0.30 -14.30 -18.97
C PRO A 192 -0.31 -12.94 -19.34
N GLY A 193 -1.33 -12.50 -18.59
CA GLY A 193 -2.11 -11.31 -18.88
C GLY A 193 -3.61 -11.58 -19.08
N CYS A 194 -4.02 -12.84 -19.15
CA CYS A 194 -5.42 -13.17 -19.42
C CYS A 194 -6.34 -13.03 -18.19
N PHE A 195 -5.87 -13.10 -16.94
CA PHE A 195 -6.74 -13.03 -15.75
C PHE A 195 -6.02 -12.36 -14.57
N PRO A 196 -6.72 -11.56 -13.72
CA PRO A 196 -6.10 -10.91 -12.57
C PRO A 196 -5.48 -11.93 -11.61
N ARG A 197 -4.28 -11.62 -11.10
CA ARG A 197 -3.57 -12.54 -10.20
C ARG A 197 -4.02 -12.34 -8.77
N LEU A 198 -4.17 -11.09 -8.31
CA LEU A 198 -4.68 -10.76 -6.99
C LEU A 198 -6.21 -10.62 -7.02
N ILE A 199 -6.95 -11.60 -6.51
CA ILE A 199 -8.43 -11.59 -6.47
C ILE A 199 -9.03 -11.66 -5.06
N TRP A 200 -8.19 -11.52 -4.02
CA TRP A 200 -8.58 -11.75 -2.62
C TRP A 200 -8.22 -10.60 -1.66
N HIS A 201 -7.66 -9.50 -2.16
CA HIS A 201 -7.35 -8.31 -1.37
C HIS A 201 -7.95 -7.07 -2.04
N PRO A 202 -8.62 -6.16 -1.31
CA PRO A 202 -8.79 -6.13 0.14
C PRO A 202 -9.95 -6.97 0.68
N LEU A 203 -10.74 -7.58 -0.20
CA LEU A 203 -11.91 -8.36 0.18
C LEU A 203 -11.75 -9.79 -0.32
N PHE A 204 -12.11 -10.75 0.54
CA PHE A 204 -12.18 -12.15 0.15
C PHE A 204 -13.48 -12.44 -0.62
N PRO A 205 -13.40 -12.97 -1.85
CA PRO A 205 -14.55 -13.55 -2.52
C PRO A 205 -15.15 -14.68 -1.69
N ARG A 206 -16.46 -14.87 -1.81
CA ARG A 206 -17.16 -16.01 -1.21
C ARG A 206 -16.72 -17.33 -1.85
N PRO A 207 -16.70 -18.43 -1.10
CA PRO A 207 -16.39 -19.76 -1.61
C PRO A 207 -17.16 -20.15 -2.88
N GLU A 208 -18.45 -19.81 -2.92
CA GLU A 208 -19.35 -20.11 -4.03
C GLU A 208 -18.92 -19.40 -5.32
N THR A 209 -18.47 -18.15 -5.20
CA THR A 209 -17.93 -17.34 -6.30
C THR A 209 -16.69 -17.98 -6.91
N LEU A 210 -15.76 -18.43 -6.05
CA LEU A 210 -14.52 -19.08 -6.50
C LEU A 210 -14.80 -20.42 -7.19
N MET A 211 -15.72 -21.21 -6.65
CA MET A 211 -16.15 -22.47 -7.26
C MET A 211 -16.87 -22.27 -8.58
N GLU A 212 -17.74 -21.27 -8.66
CA GLU A 212 -18.43 -20.90 -9.90
C GLU A 212 -17.45 -20.44 -10.97
N LEU A 213 -16.41 -19.69 -10.60
CA LEU A 213 -15.36 -19.26 -11.52
C LEU A 213 -14.60 -20.48 -12.11
N ILE A 214 -14.27 -21.47 -11.27
CA ILE A 214 -13.68 -22.74 -11.72
C ILE A 214 -14.66 -23.52 -12.60
N ARG A 215 -15.95 -23.57 -12.24
CA ARG A 215 -17.00 -24.25 -13.02
C ARG A 215 -17.14 -23.66 -14.42
N ARG A 216 -17.06 -22.33 -14.56
CA ARG A 216 -17.15 -21.62 -15.85
C ARG A 216 -15.91 -21.86 -16.72
N ARG A 217 -14.72 -21.91 -16.13
CA ARG A 217 -13.43 -22.04 -16.85
C ARG A 217 -12.51 -23.09 -16.20
N PRO A 218 -12.86 -24.39 -16.27
CA PRO A 218 -12.15 -25.42 -15.51
C PRO A 218 -10.71 -25.66 -15.97
N ASN A 219 -10.43 -25.42 -17.25
CA ASN A 219 -9.11 -25.69 -17.86
C ASN A 219 -8.19 -24.48 -17.90
N ASN A 220 -8.64 -23.29 -17.48
CA ASN A 220 -7.81 -22.09 -17.54
C ASN A 220 -6.78 -22.09 -16.38
N PRO A 221 -5.47 -22.19 -16.68
CA PRO A 221 -4.44 -22.32 -15.63
C PRO A 221 -4.28 -21.04 -14.79
N CYS A 222 -4.54 -19.86 -15.37
CA CYS A 222 -4.47 -18.59 -14.67
C CYS A 222 -5.58 -18.48 -13.62
N ILE A 223 -6.82 -18.81 -13.99
CA ILE A 223 -7.95 -18.84 -13.05
C ILE A 223 -7.68 -19.83 -11.91
N ARG A 224 -7.29 -21.06 -12.24
CA ARG A 224 -7.02 -22.10 -11.22
C ARG A 224 -5.97 -21.63 -10.21
N ARG A 225 -4.93 -20.95 -10.68
CA ARG A 225 -3.86 -20.41 -9.83
C ARG A 225 -4.37 -19.26 -8.95
N SER A 226 -5.07 -18.28 -9.52
CA SER A 226 -5.62 -17.15 -8.74
C SER A 226 -6.63 -17.63 -7.69
N VAL A 227 -7.49 -18.60 -8.04
CA VAL A 227 -8.44 -19.19 -7.09
C VAL A 227 -7.73 -19.99 -6.00
N ALA A 228 -6.67 -20.75 -6.33
CA ALA A 228 -5.88 -21.46 -5.33
C ALA A 228 -5.19 -20.50 -4.36
N LEU A 229 -4.60 -19.41 -4.85
CA LEU A 229 -4.01 -18.36 -4.00
C LEU A 229 -5.06 -17.72 -3.09
N ALA A 230 -6.22 -17.37 -3.64
CA ALA A 230 -7.34 -16.84 -2.87
C ALA A 230 -7.82 -17.83 -1.80
N SER A 231 -7.86 -19.13 -2.13
CA SER A 231 -8.28 -20.19 -1.20
C SER A 231 -7.30 -20.35 -0.05
N ILE A 232 -5.99 -20.29 -0.30
CA ILE A 232 -4.97 -20.30 0.75
C ILE A 232 -5.10 -19.06 1.64
N ALA A 233 -5.29 -17.89 1.02
CA ALA A 233 -5.40 -16.61 1.71
C ALA A 233 -6.64 -16.53 2.61
N ALA A 234 -7.77 -17.08 2.17
CA ALA A 234 -9.04 -17.09 2.88
C ALA A 234 -9.28 -18.35 3.75
N ASP A 235 -8.31 -19.27 3.78
CA ASP A 235 -8.38 -20.58 4.43
C ASP A 235 -9.53 -21.50 3.96
N TYR A 236 -9.79 -21.54 2.66
CA TYR A 236 -10.77 -22.42 2.02
C TYR A 236 -10.15 -23.75 1.56
N HIS A 237 -9.74 -24.59 2.53
CA HIS A 237 -9.01 -25.83 2.27
C HIS A 237 -9.73 -26.77 1.30
N TRP A 238 -11.05 -26.91 1.39
CA TRP A 238 -11.83 -27.81 0.55
C TRP A 238 -11.85 -27.37 -0.93
N ILE A 239 -11.82 -26.06 -1.21
CA ILE A 239 -11.71 -25.53 -2.58
C ILE A 239 -10.31 -25.84 -3.12
N TYR A 240 -9.28 -25.55 -2.32
CA TYR A 240 -7.89 -25.84 -2.68
C TYR A 240 -7.69 -27.33 -3.01
N ASP A 241 -8.23 -28.23 -2.20
CA ASP A 241 -8.19 -29.68 -2.41
C ASP A 241 -8.96 -30.12 -3.65
N THR A 242 -10.07 -29.44 -3.97
CA THR A 242 -10.86 -29.70 -5.18
C THR A 242 -10.11 -29.28 -6.44
N ILE A 243 -9.45 -28.13 -6.42
CA ILE A 243 -8.72 -27.59 -7.58
C ILE A 243 -7.44 -28.37 -7.85
N LYS A 244 -6.81 -28.94 -6.81
CA LYS A 244 -5.51 -29.62 -6.92
C LYS A 244 -4.50 -28.80 -7.75
N PRO A 245 -4.12 -27.60 -7.28
CA PRO A 245 -3.28 -26.72 -8.07
C PRO A 245 -1.88 -27.32 -8.28
N TRP A 246 -1.25 -26.95 -9.40
CA TRP A 246 0.15 -27.29 -9.69
C TRP A 246 1.05 -26.64 -8.63
N PRO A 247 1.94 -27.38 -7.94
CA PRO A 247 2.81 -26.81 -6.93
C PRO A 247 3.78 -25.81 -7.55
N VAL A 248 3.67 -24.54 -7.15
CA VAL A 248 4.54 -23.45 -7.62
C VAL A 248 4.97 -22.59 -6.44
N MET A 249 6.14 -21.96 -6.56
CA MET A 249 6.73 -21.10 -5.51
C MET A 249 5.73 -20.07 -4.98
N ARG A 250 4.90 -19.48 -5.85
CA ARG A 250 3.91 -18.48 -5.42
C ARG A 250 2.86 -19.03 -4.44
N LEU A 251 2.34 -20.24 -4.69
CA LEU A 251 1.40 -20.90 -3.76
C LEU A 251 2.09 -21.20 -2.42
N TRP A 252 3.37 -21.58 -2.48
CA TRP A 252 4.17 -21.81 -1.28
C TRP A 252 4.36 -20.54 -0.45
N GLN A 253 4.72 -19.42 -1.08
CA GLN A 253 4.86 -18.13 -0.37
C GLN A 253 3.56 -17.71 0.29
N GLN A 254 2.42 -17.89 -0.38
CA GLN A 254 1.12 -17.62 0.22
C GLN A 254 0.78 -18.61 1.36
N ALA A 255 1.15 -19.89 1.22
CA ALA A 255 0.96 -20.90 2.25
C ALA A 255 1.81 -20.66 3.51
N LEU A 256 3.01 -20.05 3.37
CA LEU A 256 3.85 -19.66 4.51
C LEU A 256 3.18 -18.63 5.43
N LYS A 257 2.25 -17.84 4.90
CA LYS A 257 1.47 -16.87 5.68
C LYS A 257 0.22 -17.47 6.31
N SER A 258 -0.30 -18.54 5.72
CA SER A 258 -1.50 -19.18 6.23
C SER A 258 -1.18 -19.84 7.58
N PRO A 259 -2.00 -19.63 8.63
CA PRO A 259 -1.83 -20.34 9.89
C PRO A 259 -2.10 -21.85 9.73
N ASN A 260 -2.84 -22.24 8.69
CA ASN A 260 -3.18 -23.63 8.43
C ASN A 260 -2.01 -24.38 7.76
N PRO A 261 -1.43 -25.40 8.43
CA PRO A 261 -0.29 -26.14 7.89
C PRO A 261 -0.64 -27.00 6.67
N HIS A 262 -1.92 -27.32 6.46
CA HIS A 262 -2.41 -28.20 5.38
C HIS A 262 -1.85 -27.84 4.01
N TYR A 263 -1.87 -26.55 3.66
CA TYR A 263 -1.40 -26.08 2.34
C TYR A 263 0.10 -26.36 2.14
N ARG A 264 0.91 -26.14 3.18
CA ARG A 264 2.36 -26.37 3.12
C ARG A 264 2.67 -27.86 3.02
N GLU A 265 2.03 -28.66 3.85
CA GLU A 265 2.21 -30.11 3.86
C GLU A 265 1.78 -30.74 2.54
N ASP A 266 0.66 -30.28 1.96
CA ASP A 266 0.17 -30.74 0.67
C ASP A 266 1.12 -30.36 -0.48
N LEU A 267 1.60 -29.11 -0.54
CA LEU A 267 2.56 -28.69 -1.57
C LEU A 267 3.87 -29.50 -1.50
N LYS A 268 4.43 -29.70 -0.31
CA LYS A 268 5.64 -30.54 -0.12
C LYS A 268 5.39 -32.00 -0.50
N ARG A 269 4.25 -32.56 -0.08
CA ARG A 269 3.84 -33.94 -0.43
C ARG A 269 3.71 -34.12 -1.93
N ARG A 270 3.12 -33.17 -2.65
CA ARG A 270 2.98 -33.22 -4.11
C ARG A 270 4.32 -33.07 -4.82
N ALA A 271 5.19 -32.17 -4.35
CA ALA A 271 6.54 -32.03 -4.87
C ALA A 271 7.35 -33.34 -4.72
N ALA A 272 7.18 -34.06 -3.60
CA ALA A 272 7.84 -35.33 -3.35
C ALA A 272 7.27 -36.52 -4.15
N SER A 273 6.01 -36.43 -4.60
CA SER A 273 5.32 -37.54 -5.28
C SER A 273 5.88 -37.89 -6.66
N GLY A 274 6.62 -36.97 -7.30
CA GLY A 274 7.09 -37.12 -8.67
C GLY A 274 6.02 -36.94 -9.76
N GLU A 275 4.76 -36.64 -9.40
CA GLU A 275 3.66 -36.39 -10.33
C GLU A 275 3.87 -35.10 -11.17
N TYR A 276 4.69 -34.17 -10.68
CA TYR A 276 4.91 -32.85 -11.27
C TYR A 276 6.36 -32.73 -11.78
N PRO A 277 6.60 -32.94 -13.09
CA PRO A 277 7.94 -32.86 -13.66
C PRO A 277 8.61 -31.51 -13.40
N GLY A 278 9.86 -31.55 -12.93
CA GLY A 278 10.67 -30.35 -12.69
C GLY A 278 10.38 -29.61 -11.38
N VAL A 279 9.46 -30.12 -10.56
CA VAL A 279 9.20 -29.59 -9.21
C VAL A 279 9.84 -30.53 -8.18
N LYS A 280 10.66 -29.99 -7.29
CA LYS A 280 11.29 -30.74 -6.20
C LYS A 280 10.93 -30.18 -4.84
N PRO A 281 10.98 -31.00 -3.76
CA PRO A 281 10.77 -30.51 -2.40
C PRO A 281 11.74 -29.38 -2.01
N GLU A 282 12.96 -29.39 -2.55
CA GLU A 282 13.98 -28.38 -2.26
C GLU A 282 13.64 -27.00 -2.83
N ASP A 283 12.74 -26.92 -3.82
CA ASP A 283 12.27 -25.66 -4.39
C ASP A 283 11.35 -24.89 -3.43
N PHE A 284 11.01 -25.45 -2.27
CA PHE A 284 10.09 -24.88 -1.28
C PHE A 284 10.80 -24.64 0.07
N PRO A 285 11.69 -23.64 0.16
CA PRO A 285 12.42 -23.34 1.38
C PRO A 285 11.46 -22.82 2.46
N ASP A 286 11.74 -23.14 3.73
CA ASP A 286 10.94 -22.62 4.86
C ASP A 286 11.10 -21.10 5.06
N GLN A 287 12.08 -20.50 4.37
CA GLN A 287 12.27 -19.06 4.35
C GLN A 287 11.29 -18.40 3.38
N TYR A 288 10.55 -17.44 3.93
CA TYR A 288 9.69 -16.56 3.17
C TYR A 288 10.52 -15.55 2.34
N CYS A 289 10.04 -15.25 1.15
CA CYS A 289 10.79 -14.58 0.08
C CYS A 289 9.96 -13.42 -0.48
N ASP A 290 10.42 -12.19 -0.30
CA ASP A 290 9.68 -10.94 -0.64
C ASP A 290 9.63 -10.59 -2.14
N TRP A 291 10.06 -11.50 -3.02
CA TRP A 291 10.14 -11.23 -4.47
C TRP A 291 8.78 -11.12 -5.16
N TYR A 292 7.70 -11.47 -4.46
CA TYR A 292 6.35 -11.39 -4.98
C TYR A 292 5.54 -10.41 -4.15
N GLU A 293 5.40 -9.17 -4.63
CA GLU A 293 4.71 -8.08 -3.93
C GLU A 293 3.24 -8.43 -3.60
N GLN A 294 2.53 -9.14 -4.46
CA GLN A 294 1.15 -9.60 -4.20
C GLN A 294 1.07 -10.64 -3.10
N GLU A 295 2.20 -11.30 -2.85
CA GLU A 295 2.42 -12.20 -1.75
C GLU A 295 3.35 -11.56 -0.70
N ALA A 296 3.40 -10.23 -0.57
CA ALA A 296 4.00 -9.54 0.57
C ALA A 296 3.25 -9.87 1.87
N LYS A 297 3.96 -9.89 3.01
CA LYS A 297 3.33 -10.03 4.34
C LYS A 297 2.41 -8.85 4.64
N ASP A 298 2.90 -7.65 4.33
CA ASP A 298 2.15 -6.41 4.44
C ASP A 298 1.78 -5.94 3.03
N LEU A 299 0.51 -6.13 2.67
CA LEU A 299 -0.07 -5.64 1.42
C LEU A 299 -0.53 -4.19 1.54
N ARG A 300 -0.25 -3.52 2.66
CA ARG A 300 -0.48 -2.08 2.84
C ARG A 300 0.67 -1.50 3.66
N PRO A 301 1.88 -1.53 3.09
CA PRO A 301 3.06 -1.06 3.79
C PRO A 301 2.81 0.33 4.36
N THR A 302 3.01 0.45 5.67
CA THR A 302 2.99 1.74 6.35
C THR A 302 4.42 2.26 6.46
N SER A 303 4.56 3.58 6.62
CA SER A 303 5.85 4.21 6.79
C SER A 303 5.92 4.88 8.16
N THR A 304 7.09 4.82 8.79
CA THR A 304 7.46 5.70 9.90
C THR A 304 8.41 6.80 9.46
N ARG A 305 8.75 6.86 8.16
CA ARG A 305 9.64 7.88 7.61
C ARG A 305 8.81 9.04 7.09
N LEU A 306 8.81 10.13 7.84
CA LEU A 306 8.17 11.38 7.45
C LEU A 306 9.09 12.14 6.49
N SER A 307 8.59 12.43 5.28
CA SER A 307 9.31 13.24 4.28
C SER A 307 8.32 14.17 3.59
N ASP A 308 8.82 15.31 3.12
CA ASP A 308 8.04 16.23 2.28
C ASP A 308 7.69 15.55 0.95
N PHE A 309 6.56 15.93 0.36
CA PHE A 309 6.13 15.52 -0.99
C PHE A 309 7.26 15.69 -2.01
N ARG A 310 8.07 16.75 -1.88
CA ARG A 310 9.23 17.03 -2.75
C ARG A 310 10.35 15.99 -2.76
N HIS A 311 10.50 15.30 -1.64
CA HIS A 311 11.58 14.33 -1.42
C HIS A 311 11.04 12.90 -1.27
N SER A 312 9.72 12.75 -1.26
CA SER A 312 9.06 11.47 -1.36
C SER A 312 9.22 10.93 -2.79
N TRP A 313 9.50 9.64 -2.94
CA TRP A 313 9.69 8.99 -4.24
C TRP A 313 8.36 8.81 -5.03
N GLY A 314 7.40 9.70 -4.82
CA GLY A 314 6.03 9.60 -5.34
C GLY A 314 5.24 8.43 -4.73
N LEU A 315 4.12 8.09 -5.36
CA LEU A 315 3.28 6.92 -5.03
C LEU A 315 3.97 5.57 -5.35
N ILE A 316 5.19 5.56 -5.87
CA ILE A 316 5.91 4.34 -6.22
C ILE A 316 7.22 4.35 -5.44
N GLU A 317 7.15 4.04 -4.14
CA GLU A 317 8.36 3.58 -3.47
C GLU A 317 8.75 2.23 -4.11
N PRO A 318 9.95 2.09 -4.71
CA PRO A 318 10.48 0.77 -5.02
C PRO A 318 10.81 0.12 -3.67
N VAL A 319 9.82 -0.49 -3.02
CA VAL A 319 10.05 -1.28 -1.82
C VAL A 319 10.88 -2.48 -2.23
N GLY A 320 12.19 -2.36 -2.04
CA GLY A 320 13.20 -3.41 -2.03
C GLY A 320 12.92 -4.69 -2.84
N GLY A 321 13.37 -4.70 -4.10
CA GLY A 321 13.95 -5.90 -4.69
C GLY A 321 13.01 -6.91 -5.34
N ALA A 322 12.42 -6.54 -6.49
CA ALA A 322 12.32 -7.41 -7.69
C ALA A 322 11.74 -6.62 -8.88
N SER A 323 12.51 -5.70 -9.46
CA SER A 323 12.32 -5.37 -10.88
C SER A 323 12.71 -6.60 -11.71
N TYR A 324 11.90 -6.90 -12.73
CA TYR A 324 11.96 -8.04 -13.67
C TYR A 324 11.29 -9.34 -13.22
N TYR A 325 9.95 -9.35 -13.17
CA TYR A 325 9.09 -10.14 -14.07
C TYR A 325 7.67 -9.53 -14.15
N GLN A 326 7.34 -8.94 -15.30
CA GLN A 326 5.99 -8.58 -15.80
C GLN A 326 5.11 -7.61 -14.96
N ARG A 327 5.57 -6.35 -14.88
CA ARG A 327 4.89 -5.10 -15.30
C ARG A 327 3.48 -4.72 -14.80
N TRP A 328 2.68 -5.51 -14.08
CA TRP A 328 1.23 -5.23 -14.02
C TRP A 328 0.53 -5.16 -12.67
N GLU A 329 1.24 -5.25 -11.55
CA GLU A 329 0.62 -5.11 -10.21
C GLU A 329 1.58 -4.33 -9.28
N ILE A 330 2.12 -3.21 -9.77
CA ILE A 330 2.84 -2.24 -8.92
C ILE A 330 1.82 -1.72 -7.91
N GLU A 331 1.98 -2.08 -6.65
CA GLU A 331 1.17 -1.51 -5.60
C GLU A 331 1.62 -0.06 -5.40
N ALA A 332 0.83 0.89 -5.89
CA ALA A 332 1.00 2.28 -5.53
C ALA A 332 0.94 2.39 -4.01
N ASN A 333 1.95 2.99 -3.40
CA ASN A 333 2.10 3.17 -1.97
C ASN A 333 2.13 4.67 -1.63
N ALA A 334 1.08 5.14 -0.97
CA ALA A 334 0.97 6.52 -0.49
C ALA A 334 1.37 6.70 0.97
N ALA A 335 1.96 5.70 1.63
CA ALA A 335 2.14 5.72 3.09
C ALA A 335 2.94 6.93 3.60
N ALA A 336 3.96 7.36 2.87
CA ALA A 336 4.70 8.59 3.21
C ALA A 336 3.80 9.84 3.15
N TRP A 337 2.90 9.91 2.15
CA TRP A 337 1.96 11.02 1.96
C TRP A 337 0.85 11.00 3.01
N GLU A 338 0.29 9.81 3.31
CA GLU A 338 -0.68 9.60 4.39
C GLU A 338 -0.08 9.98 5.75
N LEU A 339 1.17 9.59 6.01
CA LEU A 339 1.90 9.99 7.21
C LEU A 339 2.12 11.50 7.26
N TYR A 340 2.53 12.12 6.15
CA TYR A 340 2.70 13.56 6.09
C TYR A 340 1.39 14.29 6.37
N MET A 341 0.25 13.84 5.81
CA MET A 341 -1.06 14.43 6.09
C MET A 341 -1.48 14.30 7.57
N CYS A 342 -1.14 13.18 8.23
CA CYS A 342 -1.51 12.92 9.62
C CYS A 342 -0.62 13.59 10.68
N THR A 343 0.57 14.08 10.30
CA THR A 343 1.57 14.62 11.23
C THR A 343 1.36 16.12 11.50
N SER A 344 1.84 16.59 12.65
CA SER A 344 1.73 18.00 13.04
C SER A 344 2.74 18.88 12.28
N ASP A 345 2.46 20.19 12.21
CA ASP A 345 3.35 21.14 11.54
C ASP A 345 4.73 21.22 12.20
N GLU A 346 4.84 21.00 13.51
CA GLU A 346 6.14 20.98 14.19
C GLU A 346 7.01 19.81 13.71
N LEU A 347 6.43 18.63 13.49
CA LEU A 347 7.15 17.46 13.00
C LEU A 347 7.52 17.61 11.52
N ARG A 348 6.63 18.17 10.70
CA ARG A 348 6.91 18.48 9.29
C ARG A 348 8.05 19.49 9.19
N ASP A 349 8.04 20.54 10.01
CA ASP A 349 9.13 21.51 10.12
C ASP A 349 10.46 20.87 10.48
N GLN A 350 10.46 19.88 11.38
CA GLN A 350 11.67 19.15 11.75
C GLN A 350 12.19 18.30 10.60
N ALA A 351 11.30 17.59 9.88
CA ALA A 351 11.66 16.81 8.71
C ALA A 351 12.27 17.69 7.59
N GLU A 352 11.71 18.87 7.36
CA GLU A 352 12.17 19.82 6.34
C GLU A 352 13.51 20.50 6.71
N LYS A 353 13.80 20.68 8.01
CA LYS A 353 15.05 21.28 8.51
C LYS A 353 16.18 20.27 8.68
N GLY A 354 15.88 18.96 8.71
CA GLY A 354 16.87 17.90 8.86
C GLY A 354 17.86 17.86 7.70
N SER A 355 19.12 17.49 7.98
CA SER A 355 20.16 17.36 6.94
C SER A 355 19.79 16.38 5.83
N ASP A 356 18.99 15.37 6.19
CA ASP A 356 18.63 14.28 5.31
C ASP A 356 17.25 14.48 4.66
N GLN A 357 16.57 15.61 4.93
CA GLN A 357 15.25 15.97 4.37
C GLN A 357 14.13 14.95 4.63
N TYR A 358 14.32 14.11 5.65
CA TYR A 358 13.31 13.23 6.23
C TYR A 358 13.50 13.14 7.75
N LEU A 359 12.45 12.70 8.44
CA LEU A 359 12.45 12.40 9.87
C LEU A 359 11.95 10.97 10.07
N ASP A 360 12.82 10.09 10.58
CA ASP A 360 12.40 8.76 11.02
C ASP A 360 11.66 8.90 12.36
N LEU A 361 10.34 8.76 12.33
CA LEU A 361 9.52 8.79 13.52
C LEU A 361 9.94 7.65 14.45
N TYR A 362 10.10 8.00 15.73
CA TYR A 362 10.47 7.07 16.79
C TYR A 362 11.86 6.42 16.61
N ALA A 363 12.83 7.09 15.98
CA ALA A 363 14.19 6.56 15.84
C ALA A 363 14.80 6.06 17.16
N ASP A 364 14.42 6.63 18.30
CA ASP A 364 14.93 6.29 19.63
C ASP A 364 14.82 4.79 19.98
N TRP A 365 13.72 4.10 19.64
CA TRP A 365 13.59 2.67 19.96
C TRP A 365 14.45 1.78 19.05
N LYS A 366 14.74 2.25 17.84
CA LYS A 366 15.54 1.53 16.84
C LYS A 366 17.01 1.47 17.25
N TYR A 367 17.50 2.51 17.94
CA TYR A 367 18.90 2.64 18.34
C TYR A 367 19.13 2.44 19.85
N ASP A 368 18.13 2.69 20.71
CA ASP A 368 18.21 2.48 22.15
C ASP A 368 16.89 1.93 22.74
N ILE A 369 16.66 0.64 22.55
CA ILE A 369 15.51 -0.06 23.14
C ILE A 369 15.48 0.02 24.67
N THR A 370 16.63 0.20 25.33
CA THR A 370 16.71 0.24 26.79
C THR A 370 16.32 1.61 27.31
N GLY A 371 16.80 2.68 26.68
CA GLY A 371 16.35 4.05 26.93
C GLY A 371 14.88 4.24 26.61
N TRP A 372 14.39 3.69 25.50
CA TRP A 372 12.97 3.67 25.16
C TRP A 372 12.13 2.95 26.22
N LYS A 373 12.56 1.76 26.68
CA LYS A 373 11.86 1.06 27.77
C LYS A 373 11.77 1.92 29.03
N LYS A 374 12.86 2.59 29.39
CA LYS A 374 12.91 3.49 30.56
C LYS A 374 12.07 4.76 30.41
N SER A 375 11.82 5.22 29.18
CA SER A 375 10.95 6.38 28.95
C SER A 375 9.46 6.05 29.03
N LEU A 376 9.09 4.76 29.06
CA LEU A 376 7.70 4.34 29.22
C LEU A 376 7.15 4.80 30.58
N PRO A 377 5.98 5.46 30.63
CA PRO A 377 5.41 6.00 31.87
C PRO A 377 5.18 4.98 32.99
N TRP A 378 5.08 3.69 32.63
CA TRP A 378 4.85 2.60 33.56
C TRP A 378 6.11 1.80 33.94
N TYR A 379 7.22 1.95 33.20
CA TYR A 379 8.43 1.15 33.44
C TYR A 379 9.03 1.43 34.81
N ASN A 380 9.11 2.71 35.20
CA ASN A 380 9.64 3.10 36.52
C ASN A 380 8.72 2.64 37.66
N LYS A 381 7.40 2.62 37.44
CA LYS A 381 6.43 2.15 38.45
C LYS A 381 6.53 0.65 38.70
N GLU A 382 6.75 -0.13 37.65
CA GLU A 382 6.97 -1.58 37.77
C GLU A 382 8.31 -1.91 38.42
N GLU A 383 9.37 -1.15 38.11
CA GLU A 383 10.68 -1.34 38.74
C GLU A 383 10.68 -0.92 40.22
N GLU A 384 9.95 0.15 40.58
CA GLU A 384 9.73 0.54 41.97
C GLU A 384 8.92 -0.54 42.73
N ALA A 385 7.84 -1.05 42.15
CA ALA A 385 7.05 -2.13 42.78
C ALA A 385 7.86 -3.42 42.96
N LYS A 386 8.71 -3.79 41.99
CA LYS A 386 9.62 -4.94 42.12
C LYS A 386 10.70 -4.70 43.18
N LYS A 387 11.18 -3.47 43.33
CA LYS A 387 12.17 -3.10 44.34
C LYS A 387 11.57 -3.17 45.74
N GLU A 388 10.36 -2.65 45.94
CA GLU A 388 9.62 -2.77 47.22
C GLU A 388 9.31 -4.24 47.57
N THR A 389 9.01 -5.07 46.56
CA THR A 389 8.81 -6.51 46.77
C THR A 389 10.11 -7.22 47.19
N ARG A 390 11.24 -6.89 46.55
CA ARG A 390 12.56 -7.44 46.94
C ARG A 390 13.01 -6.99 48.33
N GLU A 391 12.82 -5.71 48.65
CA GLU A 391 13.16 -5.17 49.98
C GLU A 391 12.29 -5.80 51.07
N SER A 392 11.01 -6.09 50.81
CA SER A 392 10.14 -6.77 51.77
C SER A 392 10.44 -8.27 51.93
N GLU A 393 10.92 -8.95 50.89
CA GLU A 393 11.44 -10.32 50.97
C GLU A 393 12.79 -10.38 51.73
N GLU A 394 13.67 -9.39 51.55
CA GLU A 394 14.97 -9.31 52.21
C GLU A 394 14.86 -8.94 53.70
N ILE A 395 13.84 -8.16 54.08
CA ILE A 395 13.49 -7.89 55.49
C ILE A 395 12.96 -9.16 56.16
N LYS A 396 12.10 -9.94 55.49
CA LYS A 396 11.60 -11.23 56.01
C LYS A 396 12.70 -12.27 56.20
N GLY A 397 13.68 -12.34 55.31
CA GLY A 397 14.81 -13.27 55.44
C GLY A 397 15.73 -12.96 56.62
N LYS A 398 15.88 -11.68 57.01
CA LYS A 398 16.68 -11.27 58.17
C LYS A 398 15.98 -11.51 59.52
N ASP A 399 14.65 -11.50 59.54
CA ASP A 399 13.86 -11.82 60.74
C ASP A 399 13.85 -13.34 61.05
N GLU A 400 14.14 -14.19 60.06
CA GLU A 400 14.29 -15.65 60.25
C GLU A 400 15.71 -16.04 60.70
N GLU A 401 16.78 -15.36 60.23
CA GLU A 401 18.16 -15.60 60.72
C GLU A 401 18.41 -15.06 62.15
N GLY A 402 17.60 -14.12 62.65
CA GLY A 402 17.72 -13.57 64.00
C GLY A 402 17.06 -14.41 65.11
N LYS A 403 16.31 -15.48 64.77
CA LYS A 403 15.57 -16.30 65.75
C LYS A 403 16.28 -17.59 66.18
N ASP A 404 17.37 -17.98 65.51
CA ASP A 404 18.06 -19.24 65.81
C ASP A 404 19.20 -19.11 66.86
N THR A 405 19.40 -17.93 67.47
CA THR A 405 20.43 -17.72 68.51
C THR A 405 19.91 -17.48 69.94
N GLU A 406 18.60 -17.52 70.19
CA GLU A 406 18.04 -17.35 71.55
C GLU A 406 16.98 -18.44 71.88
N ALA A 407 17.38 -19.72 71.88
CA ALA A 407 16.54 -20.80 72.42
C ALA A 407 17.34 -22.02 72.91
N GLU A 408 18.42 -21.81 73.64
CA GLU A 408 19.03 -22.83 74.53
C GLU A 408 19.16 -22.25 75.94
N ASN A 409 18.05 -22.25 76.69
CA ASN A 409 17.99 -22.28 78.16
C ASN A 409 16.51 -22.11 78.59
N ASP A 410 15.79 -23.20 78.79
CA ASP A 410 15.28 -23.57 80.12
C ASP A 410 14.29 -24.74 80.03
N SER A 411 14.49 -25.65 80.97
CA SER A 411 13.93 -26.99 81.11
C SER A 411 12.71 -27.04 82.04
N GLU A 412 12.04 -28.21 82.02
CA GLU A 412 11.08 -28.74 83.02
C GLU A 412 9.65 -28.14 82.96
N GLU A 413 8.54 -28.88 83.06
CA GLU A 413 8.27 -30.10 83.84
C GLU A 413 7.00 -30.84 83.32
N ARG A 414 6.96 -32.15 83.57
CA ARG A 414 5.90 -33.17 83.34
C ARG A 414 4.74 -33.00 84.37
N PRO A 415 3.62 -33.79 84.43
CA PRO A 415 3.49 -35.22 84.06
C PRO A 415 2.13 -35.67 83.47
N GLU A 416 2.06 -36.91 82.97
CA GLU A 416 0.78 -37.64 82.92
C GLU A 416 0.95 -39.14 83.20
N VAL A 417 -0.16 -39.67 83.72
CA VAL A 417 -0.33 -40.80 84.63
C VAL A 417 -0.41 -42.14 83.89
N LYS A 418 0.14 -43.18 84.52
CA LYS A 418 -0.12 -44.59 84.19
C LYS A 418 -1.37 -45.08 84.95
N SER A 419 -2.26 -45.81 84.28
CA SER A 419 -2.70 -47.14 84.75
C SER A 419 -3.58 -47.82 83.70
N SER A 420 -3.13 -48.99 83.28
CA SER A 420 -3.95 -50.09 82.80
C SER A 420 -4.63 -50.80 83.98
N GLU A 421 -5.86 -51.29 83.72
CA GLU A 421 -6.80 -52.03 84.59
C GLU A 421 -7.68 -51.22 85.55
#